data_AF-A0A4Q5A9H0-F1
#
_entry.id   AF-A0A4Q5A9H0-F1
#
_cell.length_a   1.000
_cell.length_b   1.000
_cell.length_c   1.000
_cell.angle_alpha   90.00
_cell.angle_beta   90.00
_cell.angle_gamma   90.00
#
_symmetry.space_group_name_H-M   'P 1'
#
loop_
_entity.id
_entity.type
_entity.pdbx_description
1 polymer ?
#
loop_
_entity_poly.entity_id
_entity_poly.type
_entity_poly.pdbx_seq_one_letter_code
_entity_poly.pdbx_strand_id
1 'polypeptide(L)'
;MIAYTTARVGIDGTQMPAFVSDDFDATRNDIRYEDNHPATAHEIAMGSALADAHPIGSKVTVSHGGTALSYTVVGYIQSVNDGGTVCELTNAGYTRLDPDSHTTRTRSTCTATGPTPRASSVRSKARAATS
;
A
#
# COMPACT_ATOMS: atom_id res chain seq x y z
N MET A 1 -2.85 -7.65 11.33
CA MET A 1 -3.77 -7.22 10.26
C MET A 1 -3.22 -5.91 9.73
N ILE A 2 -2.47 -5.96 8.62
CA ILE A 2 -2.23 -4.77 7.81
C ILE A 2 -3.23 -4.92 6.67
N ALA A 3 -4.29 -4.11 6.72
CA ALA A 3 -5.47 -4.29 5.87
C ALA A 3 -5.22 -3.90 4.40
N TYR A 4 -4.19 -3.09 4.15
CA TYR A 4 -3.82 -2.56 2.85
C TYR A 4 -2.54 -1.73 3.03
N THR A 5 -1.56 -1.82 2.13
CA THR A 5 -0.40 -0.92 2.12
C THR A 5 -0.08 -0.47 0.71
N THR A 6 0.32 0.79 0.57
CA THR A 6 0.83 1.33 -0.69
C THR A 6 2.35 1.45 -0.60
N ALA A 7 3.05 0.85 -1.55
CA ALA A 7 4.49 0.94 -1.72
C ALA A 7 4.84 1.57 -3.08
N ARG A 8 6.10 1.94 -3.29
CA ARG A 8 6.61 2.27 -4.63
C ARG A 8 7.53 1.16 -5.09
N VAL A 9 7.32 0.66 -6.31
CA VAL A 9 8.17 -0.37 -6.92
C VAL A 9 8.59 0.05 -8.32
N GLY A 10 9.71 -0.48 -8.81
CA GLY A 10 10.13 -0.32 -10.19
C GLY A 10 9.64 -1.48 -11.05
N ILE A 11 8.85 -1.18 -12.07
CA ILE A 11 8.44 -2.13 -13.11
C ILE A 11 9.28 -1.83 -14.36
N ASP A 12 10.14 -2.78 -14.74
CA ASP A 12 11.08 -2.64 -15.87
C ASP A 12 11.85 -1.29 -15.86
N GLY A 13 12.21 -0.84 -14.66
CA GLY A 13 12.93 0.42 -14.41
C GLY A 13 12.05 1.65 -14.16
N THR A 14 10.74 1.59 -14.40
CA THR A 14 9.81 2.70 -14.18
C THR A 14 9.16 2.61 -12.79
N GLN A 15 9.26 3.68 -11.99
CA GLN A 15 8.72 3.71 -10.63
C GLN A 15 7.23 4.00 -10.62
N MET A 16 6.44 3.13 -9.99
CA MET A 16 4.99 3.28 -9.87
C MET A 16 4.47 2.82 -8.51
N PRO A 17 3.27 3.26 -8.10
CA PRO A 17 2.61 2.73 -6.91
C PRO A 17 2.31 1.23 -7.05
N ALA A 18 2.44 0.51 -5.94
CA ALA A 18 2.01 -0.86 -5.77
C ALA A 18 1.03 -0.94 -4.59
N PHE A 19 -0.11 -1.56 -4.82
CA PHE A 19 -1.07 -1.93 -3.78
C PHE A 19 -0.75 -3.33 -3.29
N VAL A 20 -0.48 -3.45 -1.99
CA VAL A 20 -0.11 -4.70 -1.35
C VAL A 20 -1.25 -5.14 -0.43
N SER A 21 -1.85 -6.28 -0.74
CA SER A 21 -2.94 -6.89 0.02
C SER A 21 -3.04 -8.40 -0.28
N ASP A 22 -3.66 -9.18 0.60
CA ASP A 22 -4.14 -10.54 0.24
C ASP A 22 -5.67 -10.58 0.09
N ASP A 23 -6.33 -9.46 0.39
CA ASP A 23 -7.77 -9.27 0.26
C ASP A 23 -8.01 -8.02 -0.59
N PHE A 24 -8.11 -8.23 -1.90
CA PHE A 24 -8.37 -7.17 -2.87
C PHE A 24 -9.87 -6.84 -2.97
N ASP A 25 -10.73 -7.78 -2.54
CA ASP A 25 -12.18 -7.63 -2.50
C ASP A 25 -12.66 -6.74 -1.34
N ALA A 26 -11.88 -6.61 -0.26
CA ALA A 26 -12.19 -5.71 0.85
C ALA A 26 -12.06 -4.22 0.50
N THR A 27 -11.30 -3.88 -0.56
CA THR A 27 -11.09 -2.51 -1.01
C THR A 27 -12.07 -2.17 -2.14
N ARG A 28 -13.37 -2.42 -1.90
CA ARG A 28 -14.46 -2.15 -2.85
C ARG A 28 -14.65 -0.65 -3.06
N ASN A 29 -13.87 -0.10 -3.97
CA ASN A 29 -14.33 0.96 -4.86
C ASN A 29 -14.15 0.53 -6.32
N ASP A 30 -14.70 -0.64 -6.67
CA ASP A 30 -15.06 -1.07 -8.02
C ASP A 30 -14.03 -0.81 -9.14
N ILE A 31 -12.82 -1.39 -8.99
CA ILE A 31 -11.67 -1.17 -9.90
C ILE A 31 -11.40 -2.36 -10.86
N ARG A 32 -12.37 -3.27 -11.03
CA ARG A 32 -12.17 -4.45 -11.88
C ARG A 32 -12.49 -4.13 -13.33
N TYR A 33 -11.46 -4.06 -14.18
CA TYR A 33 -11.63 -3.86 -15.61
C TYR A 33 -11.60 -5.20 -16.37
N GLU A 34 -10.54 -6.02 -16.21
CA GLU A 34 -10.44 -7.36 -16.82
C GLU A 34 -9.59 -8.33 -15.97
N ASP A 35 -10.01 -9.60 -15.88
CA ASP A 35 -9.32 -10.73 -15.22
C ASP A 35 -9.15 -10.68 -13.69
N ASN A 36 -8.07 -11.28 -13.15
CA ASN A 36 -7.92 -11.68 -11.74
C ASN A 36 -6.91 -10.82 -10.98
N HIS A 37 -7.14 -10.67 -9.69
CA HIS A 37 -6.14 -10.21 -8.73
C HIS A 37 -5.04 -11.27 -8.54
N PRO A 38 -3.81 -10.89 -8.12
CA PRO A 38 -2.77 -11.86 -7.83
C PRO A 38 -3.19 -12.75 -6.64
N ALA A 39 -3.07 -14.07 -6.81
CA ALA A 39 -3.42 -15.06 -5.79
C ALA A 39 -2.18 -15.68 -5.14
N THR A 40 -1.03 -15.62 -5.81
CA THR A 40 0.22 -16.19 -5.31
C THR A 40 1.32 -15.14 -5.14
N ALA A 41 2.40 -15.55 -4.47
CA ALA A 41 3.57 -14.70 -4.26
C ALA A 41 4.35 -14.37 -5.55
N HIS A 42 4.03 -15.02 -6.67
CA HIS A 42 4.75 -14.88 -7.95
C HIS A 42 3.91 -14.17 -9.03
N GLU A 43 2.77 -13.63 -8.65
CA GLU A 43 1.81 -13.00 -9.54
C GLU A 43 1.70 -11.51 -9.26
N ILE A 44 1.31 -10.76 -10.29
CA ILE A 44 1.09 -9.33 -10.28
C ILE A 44 -0.11 -9.00 -11.15
N ALA A 45 -0.94 -8.05 -10.72
CA ALA A 45 -1.90 -7.40 -11.61
C ALA A 45 -1.40 -6.00 -11.97
N MET A 46 -1.61 -5.60 -13.22
CA MET A 46 -1.06 -4.36 -13.79
C MET A 46 -2.16 -3.35 -14.04
N GLY A 47 -1.85 -2.06 -13.95
CA GLY A 47 -2.79 -1.02 -14.34
C GLY A 47 -3.11 -1.09 -15.83
N SER A 48 -4.35 -0.81 -16.22
CA SER A 48 -4.81 -0.98 -17.61
C SER A 48 -4.04 -0.16 -18.65
N ALA A 49 -3.40 0.95 -18.25
CA ALA A 49 -2.56 1.75 -19.15
C ALA A 49 -1.26 1.02 -19.56
N LEU A 50 -0.93 -0.06 -18.87
CA LEU A 50 0.28 -0.86 -19.06
C LEU A 50 0.01 -2.19 -19.78
N ALA A 51 -1.25 -2.47 -20.15
CA ALA A 51 -1.67 -3.76 -20.71
C ALA A 51 -0.98 -4.11 -22.03
N ASP A 52 -0.80 -3.14 -22.93
CA ASP A 52 -0.15 -3.37 -24.23
C ASP A 52 1.35 -3.75 -24.07
N ALA A 53 2.01 -3.21 -23.05
CA ALA A 53 3.42 -3.50 -22.75
C ALA A 53 3.60 -4.77 -21.94
N HIS A 54 2.62 -5.15 -21.12
CA HIS A 54 2.68 -6.30 -20.23
C HIS A 54 1.43 -7.18 -20.35
N PRO A 55 1.31 -7.97 -21.43
CA PRO A 55 0.17 -8.86 -21.63
C PRO A 55 -0.01 -9.87 -20.48
N ILE A 56 -1.25 -10.28 -20.20
CA ILE A 56 -1.53 -11.38 -19.27
C ILE A 56 -0.77 -12.65 -19.70
N GLY A 57 -0.18 -13.34 -18.72
CA GLY A 57 0.70 -14.48 -18.91
C GLY A 57 2.16 -14.12 -19.19
N SER A 58 2.46 -12.86 -19.49
CA SER A 58 3.85 -12.40 -19.63
C SER A 58 4.57 -12.31 -18.29
N LYS A 59 5.90 -12.19 -18.37
CA LYS A 59 6.78 -11.96 -17.22
C LYS A 59 7.20 -10.50 -17.18
N VAL A 60 7.22 -9.94 -15.98
CA VAL A 60 7.68 -8.58 -15.71
C VAL A 60 8.72 -8.59 -14.59
N THR A 61 9.70 -7.69 -14.66
CA THR A 61 10.68 -7.53 -13.59
C THR A 61 10.22 -6.44 -12.64
N VAL A 62 10.03 -6.82 -11.38
CA VAL A 62 9.68 -5.91 -10.29
C VAL A 62 10.90 -5.69 -9.42
N SER A 63 11.18 -4.45 -9.06
CA SER A 63 12.34 -4.06 -8.27
C SER A 63 11.97 -3.18 -7.09
N HIS A 64 12.63 -3.42 -5.96
CA HIS A 64 12.50 -2.63 -4.73
C HIS A 64 13.73 -2.85 -3.84
N GLY A 65 14.25 -1.80 -3.19
CA GLY A 65 15.33 -1.95 -2.20
C GLY A 65 16.60 -2.64 -2.68
N GLY A 66 16.90 -2.61 -4.00
CA GLY A 66 18.04 -3.33 -4.60
C GLY A 66 17.76 -4.79 -4.99
N THR A 67 16.59 -5.32 -4.62
CA THR A 67 16.09 -6.62 -5.08
C THR A 67 15.35 -6.45 -6.40
N ALA A 68 15.51 -7.39 -7.33
CA ALA A 68 14.73 -7.48 -8.56
C ALA A 68 14.27 -8.94 -8.78
N LEU A 69 12.96 -9.14 -8.98
CA LEU A 69 12.34 -10.45 -9.11
C LEU A 69 11.35 -10.47 -10.27
N SER A 70 11.16 -11.65 -10.87
CA SER A 70 10.20 -11.85 -11.95
C SER A 70 8.83 -12.30 -11.43
N TYR A 71 7.76 -11.73 -11.99
CA TYR A 71 6.36 -12.01 -11.68
C TYR A 71 5.58 -12.33 -12.97
N THR A 72 4.54 -13.14 -12.87
CA THR A 72 3.57 -13.37 -13.96
C THR A 72 2.45 -12.35 -13.88
N VAL A 73 2.15 -11.67 -14.99
CA VAL A 73 0.96 -10.81 -15.09
C VAL A 73 -0.29 -11.66 -15.16
N VAL A 74 -1.25 -11.45 -14.27
CA VAL A 74 -2.48 -12.28 -14.19
C VAL A 74 -3.80 -11.52 -14.39
N GLY A 75 -3.75 -10.19 -14.46
CA GLY A 75 -4.93 -9.39 -14.69
C GLY A 75 -4.63 -7.91 -14.74
N TYR A 76 -5.67 -7.12 -15.03
CA TYR A 76 -5.59 -5.68 -15.12
C TYR A 76 -6.54 -4.97 -14.16
N ILE A 77 -6.05 -3.87 -13.59
CA ILE A 77 -6.81 -3.01 -12.67
C ILE A 77 -6.94 -1.59 -13.21
N GLN A 78 -8.04 -0.91 -12.88
CA GLN A 78 -8.32 0.47 -13.29
C GLN A 78 -8.22 1.49 -12.13
N SER A 79 -7.03 1.79 -11.63
CA SER A 79 -6.93 2.90 -10.65
C SER A 79 -7.16 4.24 -11.34
N VAL A 80 -8.33 4.86 -11.10
CA VAL A 80 -8.64 6.22 -11.56
C VAL A 80 -7.73 7.26 -10.91
N ASN A 81 -7.19 6.98 -9.73
CA ASN A 81 -6.33 7.90 -9.00
C ASN A 81 -4.91 7.99 -9.60
N ASP A 82 -4.47 6.92 -10.27
CA ASP A 82 -3.10 6.79 -10.79
C ASP A 82 -3.05 6.73 -12.33
N GLY A 83 -4.16 7.06 -12.99
CA GLY A 83 -4.27 7.05 -14.45
C GLY A 83 -3.96 5.68 -15.08
N GLY A 84 -4.20 4.59 -14.34
CA GLY A 84 -3.88 3.23 -14.79
C GLY A 84 -2.38 2.87 -14.78
N THR A 85 -1.52 3.66 -14.15
CA THR A 85 -0.08 3.35 -13.96
C THR A 85 0.18 2.89 -12.52
N VAL A 86 -0.27 1.69 -12.20
CA VAL A 86 -0.24 1.10 -10.87
C VAL A 86 -0.06 -0.41 -10.98
N CYS A 87 0.22 -1.10 -9.87
CA CYS A 87 0.19 -2.55 -9.82
C CYS A 87 -0.32 -3.08 -8.47
N GLU A 88 -0.67 -4.36 -8.43
CA GLU A 88 -1.05 -5.09 -7.22
C GLU A 88 -0.12 -6.27 -6.96
N LEU A 89 0.23 -6.48 -5.69
CA LEU A 89 1.01 -7.61 -5.22
C LEU A 89 0.36 -8.21 -3.98
N THR A 90 0.49 -9.53 -3.82
CA THR A 90 0.18 -10.18 -2.53
C THR A 90 1.14 -9.73 -1.44
N ASN A 91 0.76 -9.85 -0.16
CA ASN A 91 1.70 -9.60 0.94
C ASN A 91 2.92 -10.51 0.81
N ALA A 92 2.69 -11.79 0.49
CA ALA A 92 3.75 -12.75 0.23
C ALA A 92 4.62 -12.34 -0.98
N GLY A 93 4.01 -11.81 -2.04
CA GLY A 93 4.71 -11.31 -3.21
C GLY A 93 5.62 -10.12 -2.89
N TYR A 94 5.14 -9.16 -2.09
CA TYR A 94 5.93 -8.01 -1.68
C TYR A 94 7.04 -8.38 -0.68
N THR A 95 6.77 -9.30 0.25
CA THR A 95 7.77 -9.78 1.23
C THR A 95 8.98 -10.44 0.55
N ARG A 96 8.79 -11.04 -0.62
CA ARG A 96 9.92 -11.58 -1.42
C ARG A 96 10.84 -10.48 -1.94
N LEU A 97 10.28 -9.31 -2.27
CA LEU A 97 11.04 -8.14 -2.73
C LEU A 97 11.69 -7.41 -1.57
N ASP A 98 10.99 -7.31 -0.45
CA ASP A 98 11.43 -6.62 0.77
C ASP A 98 11.10 -7.49 2.00
N PRO A 99 12.02 -8.38 2.41
CA PRO A 99 11.81 -9.23 3.58
C PRO A 99 11.64 -8.44 4.89
N ASP A 100 12.16 -7.22 4.94
CA ASP A 100 12.13 -6.35 6.12
C ASP A 100 10.81 -5.56 6.23
N SER A 101 9.93 -5.63 5.24
CA SER A 101 8.66 -4.89 5.21
C SER A 101 7.70 -5.22 6.36
N HIS A 102 7.94 -6.30 7.12
CA HIS A 102 7.12 -6.72 8.28
C HIS A 102 7.52 -6.07 9.62
N THR A 103 8.55 -5.21 9.67
CA THR A 103 8.98 -4.61 10.94
C THR A 103 8.18 -3.36 11.34
N THR A 104 6.90 -3.54 11.70
CA THR A 104 6.21 -2.64 12.64
C THR A 104 5.45 -3.45 13.69
N ARG A 105 6.18 -3.96 14.68
CA ARG A 105 5.60 -4.54 15.90
C ARG A 105 5.10 -3.43 16.83
N THR A 106 4.02 -2.74 16.48
CA THR A 106 3.31 -1.88 17.45
C THR A 106 2.19 -2.67 18.10
N ARG A 107 2.50 -3.29 19.23
CA ARG A 107 1.50 -3.75 20.21
C ARG A 107 0.89 -2.51 20.87
N SER A 108 -0.12 -1.90 20.25
CA SER A 108 -0.96 -0.92 20.94
C SER A 108 -1.94 -1.66 21.82
N THR A 109 -1.56 -1.92 23.08
CA THR A 109 -2.52 -2.28 24.12
C THR A 109 -3.24 -1.01 24.55
N CYS A 110 -4.42 -0.76 23.99
CA CYS A 110 -5.32 0.29 24.46
C CYS A 110 -5.93 -0.13 25.81
N THR A 111 -5.38 0.35 26.93
CA THR A 111 -6.11 0.38 28.19
C THR A 111 -7.08 1.55 28.15
N ALA A 112 -8.36 1.24 27.92
CA ALA A 112 -9.46 2.17 28.14
C ALA A 112 -9.65 2.40 29.64
N THR A 113 -9.54 3.64 30.10
CA THR A 113 -10.21 4.08 31.32
C THR A 113 -10.51 5.57 31.18
N GLY A 114 -11.79 5.91 31.04
CA GLY A 114 -12.27 7.28 31.25
C GLY A 114 -12.21 7.67 32.74
N PRO A 115 -12.80 8.80 33.19
CA PRO A 115 -13.78 9.65 32.49
C PRO A 115 -13.43 11.15 32.47
N THR A 116 -14.24 11.90 31.73
CA THR A 116 -14.32 13.37 31.69
C THR A 116 -14.53 13.99 33.07
N PRO A 117 -14.04 15.23 33.30
CA PRO A 117 -14.89 16.21 33.97
C PRO A 117 -14.90 17.59 33.30
N ARG A 118 -15.96 18.32 33.62
CA ARG A 118 -16.40 19.62 33.12
C ARG A 118 -15.96 20.76 34.06
N ALA A 119 -15.83 21.96 33.49
CA ALA A 119 -16.02 23.30 34.09
C ALA A 119 -14.86 24.06 34.78
N SER A 120 -14.71 25.31 34.29
CA SER A 120 -14.68 26.59 35.03
C SER A 120 -13.36 27.24 35.53
N SER A 121 -13.17 28.48 35.05
CA SER A 121 -12.83 29.71 35.79
C SER A 121 -11.36 30.12 36.13
N VAL A 122 -11.07 31.38 35.72
CA VAL A 122 -10.35 32.47 36.44
C VAL A 122 -8.86 32.73 36.20
N ARG A 123 -8.60 34.00 35.79
CA ARG A 123 -7.42 34.90 35.88
C ARG A 123 -6.28 34.42 36.79
N SER A 124 -4.99 34.69 36.49
CA SER A 124 -4.37 36.03 36.67
C SER A 124 -2.92 36.12 36.15
N LYS A 125 -2.63 37.21 35.44
CA LYS A 125 -1.51 38.18 35.56
C LYS A 125 -0.05 37.67 35.76
N ALA A 126 0.84 38.05 34.85
CA ALA A 126 2.23 38.38 35.16
C ALA A 126 2.71 39.56 34.29
N ARG A 127 3.39 40.53 34.91
CA ARG A 127 3.87 41.80 34.35
C ARG A 127 5.40 41.79 34.35
N ALA A 128 5.98 42.22 33.24
CA ALA A 128 7.27 42.90 33.00
C ALA A 128 8.58 42.36 33.61
N ALA A 129 9.63 42.28 32.77
CA ALA A 129 10.82 43.14 32.91
C ALA A 129 11.68 43.11 31.64
N THR A 130 12.15 44.29 31.27
CA THR A 130 13.03 44.67 30.17
C THR A 130 14.48 44.30 30.47
N SER A 131 15.27 44.04 29.43
CA SER A 131 16.66 44.51 29.31
C SER A 131 16.93 44.83 27.85
#